data_AF-S8CF27-F1
#
_entry.id   AF-S8CF27-F1
#
_cell.length_a   1.000
_cell.length_b   1.000
_cell.length_c   1.000
_cell.angle_alpha   90.00
_cell.angle_beta   90.00
_cell.angle_gamma   90.00
#
_symmetry.space_group_name_H-M   'P 1'
#
loop_
_entity.id
_entity.type
_entity.pdbx_description
1 polymer ?
#
loop_
_entity_poly.entity_id
_entity_poly.type
_entity_poly.pdbx_seq_one_letter_code
_entity_poly.pdbx_strand_id
1 'polypeptide(L)'
;KRAAVLICLFEGEEDGEIRVILTKRSSNLSTHSGEVSLPGGKAEEADSGDADTATREAKEEIGLDPNSVDIVTHLEPFLSKHLLRVAPVIGILHDRNGFTPAPCPEEVEDVFDAPLEMFLKDENRRSVETEWLGDKYLVHFFDYQWNDKKFVIWGLTAAILIKAASVVYQRPPPFPIQKNKFRSP
;
A
#
# COMPACT_ATOMS: atom_id res chain seq x y z
N LYS A 1 -10.26 1.00 -16.48
CA LYS A 1 -8.78 0.92 -16.35
C LYS A 1 -8.47 0.12 -15.08
N ARG A 2 -7.40 -0.68 -15.08
CA ARG A 2 -7.00 -1.54 -13.96
C ARG A 2 -5.59 -1.15 -13.49
N ALA A 3 -5.34 -1.35 -12.21
CA ALA A 3 -4.06 -1.17 -11.55
C ALA A 3 -3.92 -2.23 -10.46
N ALA A 4 -2.69 -2.50 -10.06
CA ALA A 4 -2.38 -3.37 -8.94
C ALA A 4 -1.28 -2.76 -8.08
N VAL A 5 -1.31 -3.06 -6.80
CA VAL A 5 -0.31 -2.61 -5.83
C VAL A 5 0.19 -3.78 -5.02
N LEU A 6 1.49 -3.80 -4.75
CA LEU A 6 2.14 -4.84 -3.97
C LEU A 6 2.17 -4.43 -2.48
N ILE A 7 1.49 -5.20 -1.65
CA ILE A 7 1.67 -5.23 -0.19
C ILE A 7 2.82 -6.20 0.07
N CYS A 8 4.05 -5.70 -0.05
CA CYS A 8 5.28 -6.46 0.18
C CYS A 8 5.55 -6.53 1.68
N LEU A 9 5.29 -7.69 2.27
CA LEU A 9 5.43 -7.97 3.70
C LEU A 9 6.76 -8.68 3.99
N PHE A 10 7.35 -8.38 5.14
CA PHE A 10 8.53 -9.08 5.64
C PHE A 10 8.55 -9.05 7.17
N GLU A 11 9.33 -9.95 7.76
CA GLU A 11 9.56 -9.99 9.21
C GLU A 11 10.49 -8.84 9.63
N GLY A 12 10.08 -8.11 10.68
CA GLY A 12 10.84 -7.02 11.26
C GLY A 12 11.99 -7.49 12.14
N GLU A 13 12.57 -6.57 12.91
CA GLU A 13 13.67 -6.89 13.83
C GLU A 13 13.15 -7.49 15.15
N GLU A 14 11.92 -7.15 15.54
CA GLU A 14 11.25 -7.68 16.73
C GLU A 14 10.48 -8.96 16.40
N ASP A 15 10.50 -9.93 17.31
CA ASP A 15 9.81 -11.22 17.15
C ASP A 15 8.30 -11.02 16.90
N GLY A 16 7.80 -11.56 15.80
CA GLY A 16 6.41 -11.42 15.37
C GLY A 16 6.04 -10.06 14.75
N GLU A 17 7.00 -9.14 14.59
CA GLU A 17 6.75 -7.89 13.87
C GLU A 17 6.64 -8.15 12.36
N ILE A 18 5.52 -7.75 11.76
CA ILE A 18 5.37 -7.75 10.30
C ILE A 18 5.43 -6.31 9.82
N ARG A 19 6.31 -6.05 8.85
CA ARG A 19 6.50 -4.74 8.24
C ARG A 19 6.07 -4.75 6.77
N VAL A 20 5.71 -3.58 6.25
CA VAL A 20 5.31 -3.37 4.85
C VAL A 20 6.17 -2.32 4.18
N ILE A 21 6.59 -2.58 2.93
CA ILE A 21 7.35 -1.63 2.12
C ILE A 21 6.40 -0.59 1.51
N LEU A 22 6.80 0.69 1.59
CA LEU A 22 6.08 1.83 1.05
C LEU A 22 7.02 2.75 0.27
N THR A 23 6.42 3.51 -0.64
CA THR A 23 7.11 4.53 -1.43
C THR A 23 6.53 5.91 -1.12
N LYS A 24 7.40 6.93 -1.16
CA LYS A 24 6.98 8.32 -1.28
C LYS A 24 7.18 8.72 -2.74
N ARG A 25 6.10 9.12 -3.40
CA ARG A 25 6.13 9.50 -4.81
C ARG A 25 6.97 10.75 -5.03
N SER A 26 7.69 10.80 -6.15
CA SER A 26 8.51 11.94 -6.55
C SER A 26 7.69 13.23 -6.58
N SER A 27 8.25 14.29 -6.01
CA SER A 27 7.62 15.60 -5.99
C SER A 27 7.41 16.19 -7.40
N ASN A 28 8.11 15.66 -8.41
CA ASN A 28 8.05 16.12 -9.80
C ASN A 28 6.88 15.54 -10.61
N LEU A 29 6.09 14.62 -10.04
CA LEU A 29 4.99 13.99 -10.76
C LEU A 29 3.78 14.93 -10.89
N SER A 30 3.09 14.84 -12.03
CA SER A 30 1.91 15.67 -12.32
C SER A 30 0.67 15.31 -11.49
N THR A 31 0.66 14.11 -10.88
CA THR A 31 -0.42 13.62 -10.03
C THR A 31 0.14 12.92 -8.81
N HIS A 32 -0.54 13.06 -7.66
CA HIS A 32 -0.18 12.39 -6.40
C HIS A 32 1.27 12.67 -5.93
N SER A 33 1.81 13.82 -6.32
CA SER A 33 3.15 14.28 -5.95
C SER A 33 3.33 14.28 -4.43
N GLY A 34 4.39 13.63 -3.95
CA GLY A 34 4.73 13.53 -2.53
C GLY A 34 3.81 12.62 -1.70
N GLU A 35 2.79 11.99 -2.28
CA GLU A 35 1.92 11.06 -1.56
C GLU A 35 2.65 9.75 -1.25
N VAL A 36 2.29 9.13 -0.12
CA VAL A 36 2.74 7.79 0.24
C VAL A 36 1.86 6.74 -0.44
N SER A 37 2.49 5.77 -1.08
CA SER A 37 1.85 4.66 -1.79
C SER A 37 2.49 3.32 -1.48
N LEU A 38 1.75 2.26 -1.77
CA LEU A 38 2.32 0.94 -2.00
C LEU A 38 2.99 0.94 -3.38
N PRO A 39 4.09 0.19 -3.59
CA PRO A 39 4.64 -0.01 -4.92
C PRO A 39 3.56 -0.53 -5.87
N GLY A 40 3.45 0.03 -7.07
CA GLY A 40 2.43 -0.40 -8.01
C GLY A 40 1.93 0.66 -8.96
N GLY A 41 1.24 0.20 -10.00
CA GLY A 41 0.80 1.07 -11.09
C GLY A 41 -0.27 0.43 -11.96
N LYS A 42 -0.37 0.92 -13.20
CA LYS A 42 -1.46 0.53 -14.12
C LYS A 42 -1.08 -0.78 -14.80
N ALA A 43 -2.09 -1.61 -15.05
CA ALA A 43 -1.88 -2.80 -15.85
C ALA A 43 -1.51 -2.43 -17.30
N GLU A 44 -0.52 -3.12 -17.83
CA GLU A 44 -0.13 -3.10 -19.23
C GLU A 44 -0.73 -4.29 -20.00
N GLU A 45 -0.72 -4.23 -21.34
CA GLU A 45 -1.24 -5.31 -22.18
C GLU A 45 -0.44 -6.61 -22.03
N ALA A 46 0.83 -6.51 -21.67
CA ALA A 46 1.72 -7.64 -21.45
C ALA A 46 1.51 -8.33 -20.08
N ASP A 47 0.85 -7.66 -19.13
CA ASP A 47 0.67 -8.20 -17.78
C ASP A 47 -0.32 -9.37 -17.80
N SER A 48 0.13 -10.52 -17.31
CA SER A 48 -0.68 -11.74 -17.25
C SER A 48 -1.78 -11.70 -16.18
N GLY A 49 -1.69 -10.77 -15.21
CA GLY A 49 -2.65 -10.63 -14.12
C GLY A 49 -2.27 -9.54 -13.12
N ASP A 50 -3.11 -9.34 -12.10
CA ASP A 50 -2.89 -8.29 -11.09
C ASP A 50 -1.57 -8.52 -10.30
N ALA A 51 -1.14 -9.77 -10.11
CA ALA A 51 0.15 -10.10 -9.46
C ALA A 51 1.34 -9.63 -10.29
N ASP A 52 1.34 -9.97 -11.58
CA ASP A 52 2.38 -9.62 -12.54
C ASP A 52 2.52 -8.11 -12.68
N THR A 53 1.40 -7.39 -12.82
CA THR A 53 1.37 -5.92 -12.77
C THR A 53 2.03 -5.40 -11.50
N ALA A 54 1.65 -5.90 -10.32
CA ALA A 54 2.18 -5.39 -9.05
C ALA A 54 3.69 -5.65 -8.90
N THR A 55 4.18 -6.82 -9.31
CA THR A 55 5.60 -7.17 -9.22
C THR A 55 6.45 -6.46 -10.27
N ARG A 56 5.93 -6.26 -11.49
CA ARG A 56 6.60 -5.47 -12.54
C ARG A 56 6.80 -4.04 -12.07
N GLU A 57 5.75 -3.40 -11.60
CA GLU A 57 5.78 -2.03 -11.09
C GLU A 57 6.71 -1.91 -9.87
N ALA A 58 6.67 -2.87 -8.93
CA ALA A 58 7.62 -2.86 -7.80
C ALA A 58 9.08 -3.00 -8.25
N LYS A 59 9.35 -3.77 -9.31
CA LYS A 59 10.69 -3.85 -9.90
C LYS A 59 11.12 -2.51 -10.50
N GLU A 60 10.23 -1.85 -11.23
CA GLU A 60 10.48 -0.55 -11.87
C GLU A 60 10.67 0.58 -10.84
N GLU A 61 9.79 0.65 -9.84
CA GLU A 61 9.77 1.74 -8.86
C GLU A 61 10.87 1.61 -7.80
N ILE A 62 11.16 0.40 -7.31
CA ILE A 62 12.05 0.17 -6.16
C ILE A 62 13.12 -0.91 -6.36
N GLY A 63 13.24 -1.48 -7.57
CA GLY A 63 14.24 -2.49 -7.89
C GLY A 63 13.98 -3.88 -7.27
N LEU A 64 12.75 -4.15 -6.82
CA LEU A 64 12.39 -5.43 -6.20
C LEU A 64 12.34 -6.55 -7.25
N ASP A 65 13.22 -7.56 -7.14
CA ASP A 65 13.17 -8.73 -8.02
C ASP A 65 11.88 -9.52 -7.75
N PRO A 66 11.01 -9.75 -8.75
CA PRO A 66 9.81 -10.56 -8.58
C PRO A 66 10.07 -11.95 -7.99
N ASN A 67 11.25 -12.53 -8.21
CA ASN A 67 11.61 -13.85 -7.65
C ASN A 67 11.96 -13.83 -6.16
N SER A 68 12.16 -12.64 -5.58
CA SER A 68 12.42 -12.48 -4.14
C SER A 68 11.14 -12.45 -3.30
N VAL A 69 9.97 -12.44 -3.95
CA VAL A 69 8.66 -12.29 -3.31
C VAL A 69 7.74 -13.45 -3.65
N ASP A 70 7.27 -14.16 -2.64
CA ASP A 70 6.19 -15.14 -2.81
C ASP A 70 4.83 -14.46 -2.78
N ILE A 71 4.10 -14.53 -3.88
CA ILE A 71 2.72 -14.05 -3.93
C ILE A 71 1.81 -15.02 -3.18
N VAL A 72 1.18 -14.53 -2.12
CA VAL A 72 0.31 -15.32 -1.24
C VAL A 72 -1.13 -15.28 -1.69
N THR A 73 -1.66 -14.07 -1.92
CA THR A 73 -3.08 -13.88 -2.25
C THR A 73 -3.37 -12.47 -2.79
N HIS A 74 -4.61 -12.28 -3.24
CA HIS A 74 -5.17 -10.99 -3.63
C HIS A 74 -6.27 -10.58 -2.64
N LEU A 75 -6.30 -9.30 -2.28
CA LEU A 75 -7.44 -8.73 -1.56
C LEU A 75 -8.52 -8.28 -2.55
N GLU A 76 -9.74 -8.06 -2.04
CA GLU A 76 -10.81 -7.44 -2.82
C GLU A 76 -10.34 -6.09 -3.38
N PRO A 77 -10.59 -5.80 -4.67
CA PRO A 77 -10.17 -4.55 -5.28
C PRO A 77 -10.83 -3.33 -4.64
N PHE A 78 -10.10 -2.23 -4.62
CA PHE A 78 -10.58 -0.93 -4.20
C PHE A 78 -10.83 -0.04 -5.42
N LEU A 79 -11.74 0.92 -5.28
CA LEU A 79 -11.99 1.94 -6.29
C LEU A 79 -11.34 3.25 -5.83
N SER A 80 -10.41 3.77 -6.63
CA SER A 80 -9.79 5.06 -6.35
C SER A 80 -10.77 6.23 -6.60
N LYS A 81 -10.41 7.43 -6.13
CA LYS A 81 -11.15 8.68 -6.39
C LYS A 81 -11.37 8.98 -7.88
N HIS A 82 -10.56 8.38 -8.75
CA HIS A 82 -10.61 8.53 -10.22
C HIS A 82 -11.23 7.31 -10.92
N LEU A 83 -11.97 6.46 -10.20
CA LEU A 83 -12.65 5.27 -10.73
C LEU A 83 -11.68 4.21 -11.33
N LEU A 84 -10.40 4.26 -10.94
CA LEU A 84 -9.44 3.20 -11.23
C LEU A 84 -9.65 2.04 -10.26
N ARG A 85 -9.86 0.82 -10.78
CA ARG A 85 -9.87 -0.42 -9.98
C ARG A 85 -8.42 -0.75 -9.61
N VAL A 86 -8.14 -0.77 -8.32
CA VAL A 86 -6.81 -1.08 -7.75
C VAL A 86 -6.89 -2.40 -6.99
N ALA A 87 -6.17 -3.41 -7.45
CA ALA A 87 -6.10 -4.73 -6.82
C ALA A 87 -4.88 -4.81 -5.87
N PRO A 88 -5.09 -5.00 -4.55
CA PRO A 88 -3.98 -5.23 -3.64
C PRO A 88 -3.52 -6.68 -3.70
N VAL A 89 -2.22 -6.88 -3.91
CA VAL A 89 -1.55 -8.17 -3.98
C VAL A 89 -0.69 -8.32 -2.74
N ILE A 90 -0.87 -9.38 -1.96
CA ILE A 90 -0.03 -9.66 -0.80
C ILE A 90 1.12 -10.56 -1.24
N GLY A 91 2.36 -10.08 -1.04
CA GLY A 91 3.57 -10.85 -1.26
C GLY A 91 4.45 -10.88 -0.01
N ILE A 92 5.19 -11.97 0.19
CA ILE A 92 6.16 -12.12 1.29
C ILE A 92 7.56 -12.06 0.71
N LEU A 93 8.36 -11.10 1.16
CA LEU A 93 9.79 -10.99 0.86
C LEU A 93 10.58 -11.89 1.80
N HIS A 94 11.28 -12.88 1.25
CA HIS A 94 11.97 -13.91 2.03
C HIS A 94 13.26 -13.45 2.69
N ASP A 95 14.01 -12.59 2.00
CA ASP A 95 15.31 -12.11 2.44
C ASP A 95 15.33 -10.59 2.42
N ARG A 96 14.87 -10.00 3.51
CA ARG A 96 14.90 -8.54 3.68
C ARG A 96 16.33 -8.00 3.67
N ASN A 97 17.31 -8.75 4.17
CA ASN A 97 18.71 -8.33 4.24
C ASN A 97 19.39 -8.38 2.87
N GLY A 98 18.96 -9.29 2.00
CA GLY A 98 19.38 -9.37 0.60
C GLY A 98 18.75 -8.31 -0.30
N PHE A 99 17.70 -7.62 0.16
CA PHE A 99 17.04 -6.57 -0.59
C PHE A 99 17.55 -5.17 -0.22
N THR A 100 18.21 -4.51 -1.18
CA THR A 100 18.54 -3.08 -1.12
C THR A 100 17.63 -2.32 -2.08
N PRO A 101 16.75 -1.42 -1.60
CA PRO A 101 15.89 -0.63 -2.48
C PRO A 101 16.70 0.21 -3.47
N ALA A 102 16.29 0.18 -4.74
CA ALA A 102 16.83 1.01 -5.81
C ALA A 102 15.70 1.89 -6.38
N PRO A 103 15.37 3.03 -5.75
CA PRO A 103 14.27 3.89 -6.19
C PRO A 103 14.54 4.47 -7.58
N CYS A 104 13.53 4.43 -8.45
CA CYS A 104 13.52 5.18 -9.70
C CYS A 104 13.27 6.67 -9.40
N PRO A 105 14.24 7.60 -9.56
CA PRO A 105 14.10 8.99 -9.11
C PRO A 105 12.99 9.78 -9.82
N GLU A 106 12.60 9.33 -11.01
CA GLU A 106 11.51 9.92 -11.79
C GLU A 106 10.16 9.71 -11.12
N GLU A 107 10.00 8.62 -10.36
CA GLU A 107 8.72 8.20 -9.78
C GLU A 107 8.72 8.13 -8.25
N VAL A 108 9.87 7.83 -7.64
CA VAL A 108 10.03 7.56 -6.21
C VAL A 108 11.11 8.45 -5.61
N GLU A 109 10.73 9.22 -4.59
CA GLU A 109 11.63 10.06 -3.81
C GLU A 109 12.27 9.30 -2.64
N ASP A 110 11.48 8.45 -1.98
CA ASP A 110 11.92 7.66 -0.82
C ASP A 110 11.27 6.28 -0.84
N VAL A 111 12.02 5.27 -0.37
CA VAL A 111 11.51 3.95 -0.01
C VAL A 111 11.72 3.76 1.47
N PHE A 112 10.66 3.36 2.17
CA PHE A 112 10.69 3.13 3.60
C PHE A 112 9.75 1.98 3.96
N ASP A 113 9.74 1.60 5.24
CA ASP A 113 8.86 0.55 5.73
C ASP A 113 8.20 0.94 7.04
N ALA A 114 7.02 0.35 7.29
CA ALA A 114 6.20 0.63 8.46
C ALA A 114 5.69 -0.67 9.09
N PRO A 115 5.54 -0.74 10.44
CA PRO A 115 4.90 -1.88 11.09
C PRO A 115 3.47 -2.03 10.58
N LEU A 116 3.11 -3.17 10.01
CA LEU A 116 1.76 -3.41 9.49
C LEU A 116 0.70 -3.27 10.58
N GLU A 117 1.05 -3.62 11.83
CA GLU A 117 0.13 -3.52 12.96
C GLU A 117 -0.28 -2.07 13.29
N MET A 118 0.50 -1.06 12.87
CA MET A 118 0.17 0.33 13.13
C MET A 118 -1.18 0.73 12.51
N PHE A 119 -1.60 0.06 11.44
CA PHE A 119 -2.89 0.32 10.77
C PHE A 119 -4.08 -0.26 11.52
N LEU A 120 -3.86 -0.90 12.68
CA LEU A 120 -4.89 -1.37 13.62
C LEU A 120 -4.84 -0.65 14.96
N LYS A 121 -4.10 0.46 15.02
CA LYS A 121 -3.83 1.28 16.22
C LYS A 121 -4.41 2.68 16.01
N ASP A 122 -4.97 3.28 17.06
CA ASP A 122 -5.57 4.64 17.01
C ASP A 122 -4.52 5.73 17.31
N GLU A 123 -3.31 5.31 17.67
CA GLU A 123 -2.15 6.12 17.95
C GLU A 123 -1.64 6.82 16.68
N ASN A 124 -1.42 8.13 16.75
CA ASN A 124 -1.00 8.96 15.62
C ASN A 124 -1.92 8.85 14.39
N ARG A 125 -3.19 8.48 14.62
CA ARG A 125 -4.21 8.38 13.59
C ARG A 125 -5.20 9.53 13.71
N ARG A 126 -5.62 10.04 12.56
CA ARG A 126 -6.79 10.93 12.44
C ARG A 126 -7.69 10.46 11.30
N SER A 127 -8.93 10.95 11.27
CA SER A 127 -9.85 10.69 10.17
C SER A 127 -10.72 11.89 9.84
N VAL A 128 -11.08 12.01 8.58
CA VAL A 128 -11.95 13.07 8.05
C VAL A 128 -13.08 12.42 7.27
N GLU A 129 -14.32 12.80 7.58
CA GLU A 129 -15.47 12.44 6.74
C GLU A 129 -15.51 13.37 5.53
N THR A 130 -15.64 12.79 4.34
CA THR A 130 -15.77 13.50 3.07
C THR A 130 -16.94 12.95 2.26
N GLU A 131 -17.37 13.67 1.24
CA GLU A 131 -18.42 13.22 0.33
C GLU A 131 -17.82 12.95 -1.05
N TRP A 132 -18.09 11.77 -1.60
CA TRP A 132 -17.67 11.38 -2.94
C TRP A 132 -18.81 10.63 -3.63
N LEU A 133 -19.21 11.07 -4.82
CA LEU A 133 -20.35 10.52 -5.56
C LEU A 133 -21.67 10.46 -4.74
N GLY A 134 -21.90 11.42 -3.85
CA GLY A 134 -23.09 11.48 -2.99
C GLY A 134 -23.06 10.56 -1.77
N ASP A 135 -21.95 9.83 -1.57
CA ASP A 135 -21.74 8.94 -0.43
C ASP A 135 -20.72 9.54 0.54
N LYS A 136 -20.95 9.33 1.84
CA LYS A 136 -19.97 9.67 2.89
C LYS A 136 -18.85 8.63 2.94
N TYR A 137 -17.61 9.11 2.93
CA TYR A 137 -16.39 8.32 3.05
C TYR A 137 -15.56 8.77 4.24
N LEU A 138 -15.11 7.81 5.04
CA LEU A 138 -14.14 8.07 6.10
C LEU A 138 -12.71 7.90 5.56
N VAL A 139 -11.98 9.01 5.48
CA VAL A 139 -10.58 9.02 5.05
C VAL A 139 -9.68 8.98 6.28
N HIS A 140 -8.82 7.97 6.36
CA HIS A 140 -7.86 7.82 7.45
C HIS A 140 -6.51 8.41 7.08
N PHE A 141 -5.81 8.90 8.10
CA PHE A 141 -4.43 9.39 8.03
C PHE A 141 -3.66 8.80 9.21
N PHE A 142 -2.46 8.31 8.96
CA PHE A 142 -1.52 7.80 9.95
C PHE A 142 -0.22 8.59 9.81
N ASP A 143 0.16 9.30 10.87
CA ASP A 143 1.43 10.01 10.94
C ASP A 143 2.51 9.02 11.41
N TYR A 144 3.59 8.90 10.63
CA TYR A 144 4.65 7.93 10.88
C TYR A 144 6.03 8.57 10.73
N GLN A 145 6.95 8.22 11.61
CA GLN A 145 8.33 8.69 11.57
C GLN A 145 9.26 7.51 11.28
N TRP A 146 10.14 7.68 10.30
CA TRP A 146 11.12 6.68 9.89
C TRP A 146 12.41 7.37 9.49
N ASN A 147 13.54 6.99 10.09
CA ASN A 147 14.86 7.58 9.87
C ASN A 147 14.84 9.13 9.83
N ASP A 148 14.30 9.75 10.88
CA ASP A 148 14.14 11.20 11.06
C ASP A 148 13.23 11.93 10.04
N LYS A 149 12.62 11.19 9.11
CA LYS A 149 11.63 11.71 8.16
C LYS A 149 10.22 11.44 8.66
N LYS A 150 9.30 12.36 8.37
CA LYS A 150 7.87 12.23 8.67
C LYS A 150 7.11 11.90 7.39
N PHE A 151 6.28 10.88 7.48
CA PHE A 151 5.40 10.40 6.43
C PHE A 151 3.96 10.46 6.91
N VAL A 152 3.04 10.76 6.00
CA VAL A 152 1.60 10.69 6.25
C VAL A 152 1.05 9.64 5.30
N ILE A 153 0.61 8.50 5.86
CA ILE A 153 -0.04 7.43 5.10
C ILE A 153 -1.54 7.68 5.15
N TRP A 154 -2.18 7.91 4.01
CA TRP A 154 -3.58 8.33 3.98
C TRP A 154 -4.34 7.84 2.75
N GLY A 155 -5.65 8.11 2.71
CA GLY A 155 -6.47 7.86 1.54
C GLY A 155 -6.58 6.37 1.20
N LEU A 156 -6.42 6.06 -0.10
CA LEU A 156 -6.53 4.69 -0.60
C LEU A 156 -5.46 3.77 -0.01
N THR A 157 -4.22 4.26 0.12
CA THR A 157 -3.10 3.51 0.72
C THR A 157 -3.45 3.08 2.14
N ALA A 158 -3.93 4.00 2.98
CA ALA A 158 -4.35 3.69 4.34
C ALA A 158 -5.53 2.70 4.38
N ALA A 159 -6.52 2.84 3.49
CA ALA A 159 -7.66 1.92 3.44
C ALA A 159 -7.25 0.48 3.07
N ILE A 160 -6.33 0.34 2.11
CA ILE A 160 -5.75 -0.96 1.73
C ILE A 160 -4.98 -1.57 2.90
N LEU A 161 -4.14 -0.78 3.58
CA LEU A 161 -3.31 -1.25 4.69
C LEU A 161 -4.11 -1.62 5.94
N ILE A 162 -5.18 -0.89 6.27
CA ILE A 162 -6.13 -1.28 7.33
C ILE A 162 -6.74 -2.66 7.01
N LYS A 163 -7.17 -2.88 5.77
CA LYS A 163 -7.74 -4.17 5.34
C LYS A 163 -6.71 -5.28 5.38
N ALA A 164 -5.50 -5.04 4.87
CA ALA A 164 -4.40 -6.00 4.88
C ALA A 164 -4.03 -6.39 6.31
N ALA A 165 -3.80 -5.41 7.19
CA ALA A 165 -3.49 -5.65 8.60
C ALA A 165 -4.61 -6.43 9.29
N SER A 166 -5.88 -6.10 9.02
CA SER A 166 -7.03 -6.80 9.63
C SER A 166 -7.07 -8.29 9.23
N VAL A 167 -6.68 -8.61 7.99
CA VAL A 167 -6.62 -9.99 7.50
C VAL A 167 -5.42 -10.73 8.10
N VAL A 168 -4.24 -10.10 8.09
CA VAL A 168 -2.99 -10.71 8.59
C VAL A 168 -3.06 -10.98 10.10
N TYR A 169 -3.50 -10.00 10.89
CA TYR A 169 -3.61 -10.12 12.35
C TYR A 169 -4.96 -10.71 12.82
N GLN A 170 -5.85 -11.06 11.88
CA GLN A 170 -7.17 -11.62 12.15
C GLN A 170 -8.01 -10.84 13.18
N ARG A 171 -7.87 -9.51 13.21
CA ARG A 171 -8.61 -8.63 14.13
C ARG A 171 -9.00 -7.32 13.46
N PRO A 172 -10.18 -6.76 13.75
CA PRO A 172 -10.57 -5.45 13.24
C PRO A 172 -9.80 -4.33 13.96
N PRO A 173 -9.71 -3.13 13.36
CA PRO A 173 -9.24 -1.95 14.07
C PRO A 173 -10.24 -1.51 15.15
N PRO A 174 -9.80 -0.80 16.20
CA PRO A 174 -10.66 -0.27 17.26
C PRO A 174 -11.45 0.98 16.84
N PHE A 175 -11.28 1.45 15.60
CA PHE A 175 -11.92 2.64 15.05
C PHE A 175 -12.88 2.30 13.90
N PRO A 176 -13.86 3.17 13.59
CA PRO A 176 -14.75 2.96 12.46
C PRO A 176 -13.97 2.88 11.14
N ILE A 177 -14.36 1.95 10.27
CA ILE A 177 -13.83 1.86 8.91
C ILE A 177 -14.95 2.09 7.90
N GLN A 178 -14.60 2.61 6.72
CA GLN A 178 -15.54 2.67 5.61
C GLN A 178 -16.00 1.25 5.25
N LYS A 179 -17.30 1.00 5.28
CA LYS A 179 -17.85 -0.23 4.70
C LYS A 179 -17.79 -0.11 3.18
N ASN A 180 -17.10 -1.04 2.50
CA ASN A 180 -17.13 -1.13 1.04
C ASN A 180 -18.58 -1.32 0.59
N LYS A 181 -19.17 -0.26 0.02
CA LYS A 181 -20.49 -0.34 -0.63
C LYS A 181 -20.39 -1.00 -2.02
N PHE A 182 -19.21 -0.95 -2.63
CA PHE A 182 -18.91 -1.65 -3.87
C PHE A 182 -18.44 -3.07 -3.57
N ARG A 183 -19.35 -3.93 -3.11
CA ARG A 183 -19.22 -5.35 -3.44
C ARG A 183 -19.63 -5.45 -4.90
N SER A 184 -18.68 -5.73 -5.80
CA SER A 184 -19.09 -6.29 -7.09
C SER A 184 -19.91 -7.55 -6.79
N PRO A 185 -21.10 -7.71 -7.41
CA PRO A 185 -21.91 -8.91 -7.23
C PRO A 185 -21.16 -10.18 -7.64
#